data_AF-A0A951KAT2-F1
#
_entry.id   AF-A0A951KAT2-F1
#
_cell.length_a   1.000
_cell.length_b   1.000
_cell.length_c   1.000
_cell.angle_alpha   90.00
_cell.angle_beta   90.00
_cell.angle_gamma   90.00
#
_symmetry.space_group_name_H-M   'P 1'
#
loop_
_entity.id
_entity.type
_entity.pdbx_description
1 polymer ?
#
loop_
_entity_poly.entity_id
_entity_poly.type
_entity_poly.pdbx_seq_one_letter_code
_entity_poly.pdbx_strand_id
1 'polypeptide(L)'
;KLSEAFADWDAELRFHVPGVRVADPKACQCGEVLKGVIKPWECKVFGTACTPETPIGTCMVSSEGACAAYYNYGRFTRDAAASARIPVRSA
;
A
#
# COMPACT_ATOMS: atom_id res chain seq x y z
N LYS A 1 11.72 12.88 -13.81
CA LYS A 1 12.63 13.60 -14.73
C LYS A 1 12.29 13.39 -16.20
N LEU A 2 12.00 14.49 -16.91
CA LEU A 2 11.68 14.52 -18.34
C LEU A 2 12.95 14.58 -19.21
N SER A 3 12.80 14.35 -20.52
CA SER A 3 13.90 14.55 -21.47
C SER A 3 14.21 16.04 -21.66
N GLU A 4 15.40 16.35 -22.17
CA GLU A 4 15.90 17.72 -22.28
C GLU A 4 15.01 18.64 -23.13
N ALA A 5 14.44 18.11 -24.23
CA ALA A 5 13.50 18.84 -25.08
C ALA A 5 12.22 19.30 -24.34
N PHE A 6 11.92 18.72 -23.17
CA PHE A 6 10.78 19.07 -22.34
C PHE A 6 11.18 19.55 -20.94
N ALA A 7 12.44 19.95 -20.72
CA ALA A 7 12.95 20.37 -19.42
C ALA A 7 12.17 21.56 -18.82
N ASP A 8 11.67 22.47 -19.67
CA ASP A 8 10.83 23.60 -19.28
C ASP A 8 9.48 23.19 -18.66
N TRP A 9 9.11 21.90 -18.77
CA TRP A 9 7.90 21.32 -18.18
C TRP A 9 8.20 20.43 -16.97
N ASP A 10 9.48 20.21 -16.62
CA ASP A 10 9.86 19.38 -15.48
C ASP A 10 9.66 20.16 -14.17
N ALA A 11 8.70 19.71 -13.35
CA ALA A 11 8.41 20.34 -12.06
C ALA A 11 9.60 20.28 -11.10
N GLU A 12 10.45 19.25 -11.17
CA GLU A 12 11.65 19.12 -10.33
C GLU A 12 12.68 20.22 -10.65
N LEU A 13 12.69 20.75 -11.88
CA LEU A 13 13.59 21.84 -12.31
C LEU A 13 12.98 23.23 -12.06
N ARG A 14 11.66 23.36 -12.25
CA ARG A 14 10.94 24.64 -12.14
C ARG A 14 10.72 25.09 -10.69
N PHE A 15 10.56 24.13 -9.77
CA PHE A 15 10.19 24.41 -8.39
C PHE A 15 11.20 23.80 -7.43
N HIS A 16 11.83 24.65 -6.63
CA HIS A 16 12.72 24.19 -5.56
C HIS A 16 11.90 23.72 -4.35
N VAL A 17 11.77 22.39 -4.20
CA VAL A 17 11.09 21.76 -3.05
C VAL A 17 12.12 21.00 -2.22
N PRO A 18 12.34 21.38 -0.95
CA PRO A 18 13.23 20.63 -0.07
C PRO A 18 12.75 19.17 0.09
N GLY A 19 13.63 18.21 -0.15
CA GLY A 19 13.31 16.79 0.03
C GLY A 19 13.15 16.45 1.50
N VAL A 20 11.93 16.11 1.93
CA VAL A 20 11.65 15.59 3.27
C VAL A 20 11.34 14.11 3.17
N ARG A 21 12.06 13.28 3.93
CA ARG A 21 11.75 11.85 4.07
C ARG A 21 10.92 11.65 5.32
N VAL A 22 9.69 11.17 5.14
CA VAL A 22 8.82 10.74 6.23
C VAL A 22 8.67 9.23 6.13
N ALA A 23 8.94 8.54 7.22
CA ALA A 23 8.72 7.09 7.29
C ALA A 23 7.23 6.78 7.41
N ASP A 24 6.83 5.61 6.91
CA ASP A 24 5.48 5.10 7.14
C ASP A 24 5.18 4.98 8.66
N PRO A 25 3.89 5.08 9.06
CA PRO A 25 3.50 4.84 10.43
C PRO A 25 3.98 3.46 10.90
N LYS A 26 4.57 3.38 12.10
CA LYS A 26 5.15 2.13 12.63
C LYS A 26 4.17 0.96 12.71
N ALA A 27 2.88 1.25 12.82
CA ALA A 27 1.83 0.24 12.86
C ALA A 27 1.50 -0.36 11.47
N CYS A 28 1.90 0.32 10.39
CA CYS A 28 1.59 -0.05 9.03
C CYS A 28 2.67 -0.95 8.42
N GLN A 29 2.26 -1.99 7.69
CA GLN A 29 3.16 -2.90 6.98
C GLN A 29 3.01 -2.81 5.45
N CYS A 30 2.60 -1.65 4.91
CA CYS A 30 2.39 -1.46 3.46
C CYS A 30 3.63 -1.83 2.64
N GLY A 31 4.85 -1.48 3.10
CA GLY A 31 6.08 -1.86 2.41
C GLY A 31 6.28 -3.38 2.29
N GLU A 32 5.85 -4.17 3.27
CA GLU A 32 5.91 -5.64 3.21
C GLU A 32 4.86 -6.22 2.26
N VAL A 33 3.66 -5.63 2.24
CA VAL A 33 2.59 -5.97 1.29
C VAL A 33 3.03 -5.67 -0.15
N LEU A 34 3.62 -4.50 -0.41
CA LEU A 34 4.10 -4.11 -1.73
C LEU A 34 5.25 -4.99 -2.23
N LYS A 35 6.13 -5.43 -1.33
CA LYS A 35 7.18 -6.41 -1.65
C LYS A 35 6.64 -7.84 -1.81
N GLY A 36 5.35 -8.09 -1.52
CA GLY A 36 4.74 -9.42 -1.56
C GLY A 36 5.21 -10.36 -0.45
N VAL A 37 5.85 -9.85 0.61
CA VAL A 37 6.35 -10.63 1.75
C VAL A 37 5.19 -11.10 2.62
N ILE A 38 4.16 -10.27 2.75
CA ILE A 38 2.92 -10.59 3.46
C ILE A 38 1.71 -10.21 2.60
N LYS A 39 0.58 -10.84 2.87
CA LYS A 39 -0.72 -10.47 2.30
C LYS A 39 -1.40 -9.39 3.17
N PRO A 40 -2.35 -8.62 2.62
CA PRO A 40 -3.03 -7.58 3.40
C PRO A 40 -3.67 -8.07 4.70
N TRP A 41 -4.28 -9.27 4.70
CA TRP A 41 -4.90 -9.86 5.90
C TRP A 41 -3.89 -10.34 6.95
N GLU A 42 -2.60 -10.42 6.62
CA GLU A 42 -1.53 -10.72 7.58
C GLU A 42 -1.00 -9.45 8.25
N CYS A 43 -1.37 -8.26 7.76
CA CYS A 43 -1.03 -7.00 8.41
C CYS A 43 -1.88 -6.79 9.67
N LYS A 44 -1.22 -6.49 10.80
CA LYS A 44 -1.85 -6.44 12.13
C LYS A 44 -3.00 -5.45 12.27
N VAL A 45 -3.02 -4.39 11.46
CA VAL A 45 -4.02 -3.33 11.52
C VAL A 45 -5.04 -3.37 10.38
N PHE A 46 -4.91 -4.32 9.46
CA PHE A 46 -5.77 -4.41 8.28
C PHE A 46 -7.22 -4.73 8.65
N GLY A 47 -8.17 -3.97 8.10
CA GLY A 47 -9.61 -4.18 8.28
C GLY A 47 -10.13 -3.90 9.70
N THR A 48 -9.27 -3.42 10.60
CA THR A 48 -9.60 -3.04 11.97
C THR A 48 -9.33 -1.56 12.18
N ALA A 49 -8.08 -1.19 12.48
CA ALA A 49 -7.68 0.21 12.63
C ALA A 49 -7.37 0.88 11.28
N CYS A 50 -7.01 0.10 10.26
CA CYS A 50 -6.78 0.56 8.89
C CYS A 50 -7.96 0.10 8.02
N THR A 51 -8.84 1.04 7.65
CA THR A 51 -10.00 0.84 6.75
C THR A 51 -10.02 1.93 5.68
N PRO A 52 -10.88 1.84 4.65
CA PRO A 52 -11.03 2.92 3.66
C PRO A 52 -11.43 4.26 4.28
N GLU A 53 -12.24 4.26 5.34
CA GLU A 53 -12.68 5.48 6.06
C GLU A 53 -11.57 6.06 6.93
N THR A 54 -10.73 5.20 7.53
CA THR A 54 -9.58 5.60 8.35
C THR A 54 -8.30 4.92 7.85
N PRO A 55 -7.73 5.38 6.73
CA PRO A 55 -6.56 4.73 6.14
C PRO A 55 -5.28 5.13 6.88
N ILE A 56 -4.52 4.13 7.32
CA ILE A 56 -3.22 4.35 7.99
C ILE A 56 -2.08 4.39 6.99
N GLY A 57 -2.15 3.59 5.92
CA GLY A 57 -1.07 3.45 4.94
C GLY A 57 -1.52 3.66 3.51
N THR A 58 -0.57 3.96 2.63
CA THR A 58 -0.80 4.28 1.21
C THR A 58 -1.56 3.18 0.46
N CYS A 59 -1.32 1.91 0.79
CA CYS A 59 -2.04 0.79 0.17
C CYS A 59 -3.53 0.74 0.52
N MET A 60 -4.01 1.47 1.55
CA MET A 60 -5.43 1.60 1.88
C MET A 60 -6.03 2.91 1.35
N VAL A 61 -5.22 3.97 1.19
CA VAL A 61 -5.67 5.25 0.61
C VAL A 61 -5.99 5.13 -0.88
N SER A 62 -5.13 4.43 -1.63
CA SER A 62 -5.30 4.27 -3.08
C SER A 62 -6.34 3.19 -3.39
N SER A 63 -7.24 3.45 -4.34
CA SER A 63 -8.18 2.46 -4.87
C SER A 63 -7.47 1.30 -5.59
N GLU A 64 -6.29 1.56 -6.14
CA GLU A 64 -5.41 0.55 -6.76
C GLU A 64 -4.52 -0.15 -5.71
N GLY A 65 -4.53 0.35 -4.46
CA GLY A 65 -3.73 -0.20 -3.39
C GLY A 65 -4.17 -1.61 -3.03
N ALA A 66 -3.20 -2.51 -2.81
CA ALA A 66 -3.48 -3.90 -2.47
C ALA A 66 -4.39 -4.02 -1.24
N CYS A 67 -4.21 -3.19 -0.20
CA CYS A 67 -5.07 -3.24 0.97
C CYS A 67 -6.51 -2.81 0.64
N ALA A 68 -6.71 -1.70 -0.07
CA ALA A 68 -8.05 -1.26 -0.46
C ALA A 68 -8.75 -2.27 -1.39
N ALA A 69 -8.03 -2.80 -2.38
CA ALA A 69 -8.55 -3.80 -3.30
C ALA A 69 -8.96 -5.08 -2.55
N TYR A 70 -8.13 -5.54 -1.62
CA TYR A 70 -8.49 -6.65 -0.75
C TYR A 70 -9.69 -6.29 0.13
N TYR A 71 -9.72 -5.12 0.78
CA TYR A 71 -10.83 -4.68 1.63
C TYR A 71 -12.19 -4.70 0.90
N ASN A 72 -12.22 -4.23 -0.35
CA ASN A 72 -13.45 -4.08 -1.12
C ASN A 72 -13.89 -5.36 -1.84
N TYR A 73 -12.93 -6.18 -2.30
CA TYR A 73 -13.22 -7.29 -3.23
C TYR A 73 -12.62 -8.63 -2.81
N GLY A 74 -11.64 -8.61 -1.89
CA GLY A 74 -11.16 -9.80 -1.23
C GLY A 74 -12.31 -10.36 -0.40
N ARG A 75 -12.85 -11.51 -0.80
CA ARG A 75 -13.98 -12.16 -0.13
C ARG A 75 -13.61 -12.50 1.33
N PHE A 76 -13.78 -11.57 2.26
CA PHE A 76 -13.58 -11.79 3.71
C PHE A 76 -14.75 -12.58 4.28
N THR A 77 -14.75 -13.89 4.09
CA THR A 77 -15.34 -14.70 5.16
C THR A 77 -14.28 -14.77 6.26
N ARG A 78 -14.59 -14.24 7.45
CA ARG A 78 -13.71 -14.33 8.64
C ARG A 78 -13.27 -15.80 8.90
N ASP A 79 -14.09 -16.76 8.47
CA ASP A 79 -13.80 -18.20 8.49
C ASP A 79 -12.72 -18.65 7.47
N ALA A 80 -12.59 -17.97 6.33
CA ALA A 80 -11.56 -18.29 5.34
C ALA A 80 -10.16 -17.87 5.80
N ALA A 81 -10.02 -16.77 6.56
CA ALA A 81 -8.71 -16.38 7.12
C ALA A 81 -8.18 -17.39 8.15
N ALA A 82 -9.06 -18.08 8.88
CA ALA A 82 -8.69 -19.15 9.80
C ALA A 82 -8.38 -20.48 9.09
N SER A 83 -8.94 -20.69 7.89
CA SER A 83 -8.84 -21.97 7.14
C SER A 83 -7.87 -21.93 5.94
N ALA A 84 -7.49 -20.73 5.47
CA ALA A 84 -6.67 -20.53 4.29
C ALA A 84 -5.17 -20.76 4.57
N ARG A 85 -4.78 -22.03 4.70
CA ARG A 85 -3.47 -22.48 4.20
C ARG A 85 -3.49 -22.46 2.68
N ILE A 86 -3.66 -21.28 2.07
CA ILE A 86 -3.43 -21.12 0.64
C ILE A 86 -1.92 -21.19 0.45
N PRO A 87 -1.38 -22.21 -0.24
CA PRO A 87 0.05 -22.36 -0.35
C PRO A 87 0.60 -21.13 -1.08
N VAL A 88 1.43 -20.38 -0.36
CA VAL A 88 2.30 -19.39 -0.96
C VAL A 88 3.14 -20.17 -1.97
N ARG A 89 2.86 -20.05 -3.27
CA ARG A 89 3.85 -20.43 -4.27
C ARG A 89 4.99 -19.45 -4.08
N SER A 90 5.97 -19.85 -3.28
CA SER A 90 7.31 -19.27 -3.33
C SER A 90 7.76 -19.33 -4.78
N ALA A 91 7.94 -18.17 -5.39
CA ALA A 91 8.81 -18.04 -6.54
C ALA A 91 10.26 -18.11 -6.05
#